data_AF-A0A838NSX0-F1
#
_entry.id   AF-A0A838NSX0-F1
#
_cell.length_a   1.000
_cell.length_b   1.000
_cell.length_c   1.000
_cell.angle_alpha   90.00
_cell.angle_beta   90.00
_cell.angle_gamma   90.00
#
_symmetry.space_group_name_H-M   'P 1'
#
loop_
_entity.id
_entity.type
_entity.pdbx_description
1 polymer ?
#
loop_
_entity_poly.entity_id
_entity_poly.type
_entity_poly.pdbx_seq_one_letter_code
_entity_poly.pdbx_strand_id
1 'polypeptide(L)'
;MPKSLWNAEARQELLDRLERLKPDARQLWGGMNAPQMLAHLVDWMQMAKGELRTKEKRLPLRYPMVKQLVIYWLPFPRGVPTAPELIGREASDWAGEHAAVCRHVESFEKLDQKSGWPVHPAFGKLTPRAWGVLGYRHIDHHLRQFGV
;
A
#
# COMPACT_ATOMS: atom_id res chain seq x y z
N MET A 1 -7.09 -8.06 16.79
CA MET A 1 -5.88 -7.29 16.40
C MET A 1 -6.07 -6.75 14.99
N PRO A 2 -5.49 -5.61 14.62
CA PRO A 2 -5.59 -5.10 13.25
C PRO A 2 -4.90 -6.05 12.28
N LYS A 3 -5.52 -6.26 11.11
CA LYS A 3 -4.96 -7.09 10.04
C LYS A 3 -3.66 -6.47 9.53
N SER A 4 -2.75 -7.33 9.09
CA SER A 4 -1.38 -6.96 8.75
C SER A 4 -0.84 -7.89 7.67
N LEU A 5 0.01 -7.38 6.79
CA LEU A 5 0.69 -8.20 5.78
C LEU A 5 1.65 -9.26 6.39
N TRP A 6 1.96 -9.18 7.68
CA TRP A 6 2.69 -10.22 8.40
C TRP A 6 1.85 -11.48 8.67
N ASN A 7 0.53 -11.38 8.60
CA ASN A 7 -0.40 -12.47 8.85
C ASN A 7 -0.81 -13.15 7.52
N ALA A 8 -0.67 -14.48 7.44
CA ALA A 8 -0.91 -15.24 6.22
C ALA A 8 -2.36 -15.15 5.75
N GLU A 9 -3.33 -15.24 6.67
CA GLU A 9 -4.76 -15.16 6.37
C GLU A 9 -5.13 -13.78 5.80
N ALA A 10 -4.57 -12.70 6.37
CA ALA A 10 -4.76 -11.35 5.87
C ALA A 10 -4.16 -11.14 4.47
N ARG A 11 -3.01 -11.78 4.16
CA ARG A 11 -2.46 -11.77 2.80
C ARG A 11 -3.36 -12.53 1.83
N GLN A 12 -3.82 -13.72 2.20
CA GLN A 12 -4.70 -14.54 1.37
C GLN A 12 -5.99 -13.77 1.01
N GLU A 13 -6.61 -13.11 1.99
CA GLU A 13 -7.78 -12.28 1.74
C GLU A 13 -7.54 -11.16 0.72
N LEU A 14 -6.36 -10.52 0.74
CA LEU A 14 -6.02 -9.52 -0.26
C LEU A 14 -5.81 -10.14 -1.65
N LEU A 15 -5.19 -11.32 -1.72
CA LEU A 15 -5.01 -12.08 -2.97
C LEU A 15 -6.36 -12.47 -3.59
N ASP A 16 -7.28 -13.04 -2.79
CA ASP A 16 -8.62 -13.41 -3.25
C ASP A 16 -9.44 -12.21 -3.75
N ARG A 17 -9.16 -11.01 -3.25
CA ARG A 17 -9.78 -9.76 -3.71
C ARG A 17 -9.12 -9.21 -4.96
N LEU A 18 -7.79 -9.32 -5.06
CA LEU A 18 -7.04 -8.97 -6.28
C LEU A 18 -7.47 -9.85 -7.46
N GLU A 19 -7.78 -11.13 -7.24
CA GLU A 19 -8.29 -12.04 -8.29
C GLU A 19 -9.65 -11.60 -8.84
N ARG A 20 -10.48 -10.95 -8.02
CA ARG A 20 -11.80 -10.43 -8.42
C ARG A 20 -11.72 -9.10 -9.17
N LEU A 21 -10.57 -8.42 -9.12
CA LEU A 21 -10.36 -7.14 -9.79
C LEU A 21 -10.25 -7.35 -11.30
N LYS A 22 -10.93 -6.51 -12.08
CA LYS A 22 -10.93 -6.56 -13.54
C LYS A 22 -10.16 -5.38 -14.15
N PRO A 23 -9.56 -5.54 -15.35
CA PRO A 23 -8.82 -4.46 -16.02
C PRO A 23 -9.68 -3.24 -16.36
N ASP A 24 -10.97 -3.46 -16.62
CA ASP A 24 -11.96 -2.43 -16.96
C ASP A 24 -12.78 -1.96 -15.75
N ALA A 25 -12.43 -2.42 -14.53
CA ALA A 25 -13.11 -2.02 -13.31
C ALA A 25 -13.04 -0.50 -13.14
N ARG A 26 -14.21 0.13 -12.94
CA ARG A 26 -14.30 1.56 -12.66
C ARG A 26 -14.22 1.81 -11.17
N GLN A 27 -13.39 2.77 -10.81
CA GLN A 27 -13.26 3.22 -9.43
C GLN A 27 -14.55 3.89 -8.94
N LEU A 28 -14.96 3.57 -7.71
CA LEU A 28 -16.08 4.19 -6.99
C LEU A 28 -15.73 5.58 -6.47
N TRP A 29 -14.44 5.86 -6.22
CA TRP A 29 -13.90 7.17 -5.88
C TRP A 29 -12.45 7.30 -6.34
N GLY A 30 -11.89 8.51 -6.29
CA GLY A 30 -10.51 8.78 -6.71
C GLY A 30 -10.34 8.86 -8.23
N GLY A 31 -9.10 9.06 -8.68
CA GLY A 31 -8.78 9.35 -10.08
C GLY A 31 -8.00 8.26 -10.83
N MET A 32 -7.43 7.27 -10.13
CA MET A 32 -6.69 6.19 -10.77
C MET A 32 -7.63 5.15 -11.38
N ASN A 33 -7.39 4.75 -12.63
CA ASN A 33 -7.98 3.54 -13.21
C ASN A 33 -7.34 2.27 -12.62
N ALA A 34 -7.87 1.08 -12.95
CA ALA A 34 -7.40 -0.16 -12.33
C ALA A 34 -5.90 -0.46 -12.60
N PRO A 35 -5.37 -0.36 -13.84
CA PRO A 35 -3.93 -0.49 -14.08
C PRO A 35 -3.07 0.53 -13.31
N GLN A 36 -3.48 1.81 -13.26
CA GLN A 36 -2.78 2.85 -12.50
C GLN A 36 -2.77 2.54 -10.99
N MET A 37 -3.87 2.02 -10.45
CA MET A 37 -3.95 1.64 -9.05
C MET A 37 -3.00 0.47 -8.74
N LEU A 38 -2.92 -0.55 -9.60
CA LEU A 38 -1.97 -1.64 -9.40
C LEU A 38 -0.53 -1.14 -9.45
N ALA A 39 -0.20 -0.29 -10.44
CA ALA A 39 1.11 0.33 -10.52
C ALA A 39 1.47 1.12 -9.25
N HIS A 40 0.50 1.88 -8.72
CA HIS A 40 0.65 2.59 -7.46
C HIS A 40 0.94 1.66 -6.26
N LEU A 41 0.26 0.50 -6.18
CA LEU A 41 0.51 -0.49 -5.13
C LEU A 41 1.89 -1.15 -5.25
N VAL A 42 2.33 -1.45 -6.48
CA VAL A 42 3.69 -1.94 -6.75
C VAL A 42 4.73 -0.92 -6.29
N ASP A 43 4.54 0.35 -6.63
CA ASP A 43 5.49 1.42 -6.28
C ASP A 43 5.54 1.65 -4.77
N TRP A 44 4.38 1.56 -4.10
CA TRP A 44 4.34 1.61 -2.64
C TRP A 44 5.12 0.45 -2.01
N MET A 45 5.03 -0.75 -2.58
CA MET A 45 5.79 -1.91 -2.12
C MET A 45 7.29 -1.74 -2.35
N GLN A 46 7.70 -1.23 -3.52
CA GLN A 46 9.11 -0.90 -3.79
C GLN A 46 9.63 0.17 -2.83
N MET A 47 8.82 1.18 -2.51
CA MET A 47 9.15 2.18 -1.50
C MET A 47 9.33 1.54 -0.13
N ALA A 48 8.44 0.63 0.28
CA ALA A 48 8.53 -0.06 1.55
C ALA A 48 9.81 -0.93 1.66
N LYS A 49 10.28 -1.49 0.54
CA LYS A 49 11.56 -2.21 0.43
C LYS A 49 12.79 -1.31 0.36
N GLY A 50 12.62 -0.01 0.17
CA GLY A 50 13.72 0.94 -0.06
C GLY A 50 14.28 0.94 -1.48
N GLU A 51 13.61 0.25 -2.41
CA GLU A 51 13.95 0.20 -3.84
C GLU A 51 13.49 1.47 -4.58
N LEU A 52 12.41 2.11 -4.11
CA LEU A 52 11.91 3.38 -4.62
C LEU A 52 12.08 4.49 -3.57
N ARG A 53 12.85 5.52 -3.91
CA ARG A 53 13.09 6.67 -3.02
C ARG A 53 11.97 7.69 -3.12
N THR A 54 11.38 8.05 -1.99
CA THR A 54 10.37 9.12 -1.88
C THR A 54 10.87 10.27 -1.04
N LYS A 55 10.48 11.50 -1.37
CA LYS A 55 10.80 12.67 -0.55
C LYS A 55 10.00 12.69 0.75
N GLU A 56 10.72 12.86 1.87
CA GLU A 56 10.11 13.05 3.17
C GLU A 56 9.26 14.32 3.25
N LYS A 57 8.07 14.22 3.86
CA LYS A 57 7.15 15.35 4.12
C LYS A 57 7.02 15.60 5.62
N ARG A 58 7.09 16.86 6.06
CA ARG A 58 6.88 17.26 7.46
C ARG A 58 5.38 17.41 7.78
N LEU A 59 4.69 16.27 7.88
CA LEU A 59 3.25 16.23 8.17
C LEU A 59 2.94 15.99 9.66
N PRO A 60 1.79 16.46 10.17
CA PRO A 60 1.31 16.12 11.52
C PRO A 60 1.18 14.61 11.76
N LEU A 61 1.05 13.81 10.70
CA LEU A 61 1.05 12.34 10.74
C LEU A 61 2.32 11.73 11.36
N ARG A 62 3.40 12.51 11.51
CA ARG A 62 4.63 12.05 12.18
C ARG A 62 4.51 12.00 13.70
N TYR A 63 3.60 12.76 14.30
CA TYR A 63 3.41 12.77 15.76
C TYR A 63 2.97 11.38 16.25
N PRO A 64 3.61 10.79 17.27
CA PRO A 64 3.38 9.40 17.67
C PRO A 64 1.90 9.05 17.92
N MET A 65 1.16 9.93 18.61
CA MET A 65 -0.26 9.73 18.90
C MET A 65 -1.11 9.75 17.63
N VAL A 66 -0.89 10.73 16.74
CA VAL A 66 -1.60 10.84 15.46
C VAL A 66 -1.32 9.64 14.57
N LYS A 67 -0.05 9.23 14.47
CA LYS A 67 0.39 8.07 13.71
C LYS A 67 -0.29 6.78 14.18
N GLN A 68 -0.32 6.55 15.50
CA GLN A 68 -0.99 5.39 16.09
C GLN A 68 -2.49 5.41 15.78
N LEU A 69 -3.14 6.56 15.96
CA LEU A 69 -4.55 6.72 15.69
C LEU A 69 -4.88 6.44 14.22
N VAL A 70 -4.09 6.97 13.28
CA VAL A 70 -4.33 6.80 11.84
C VAL A 70 -4.02 5.38 11.37
N ILE A 71 -2.88 4.79 11.75
CA ILE A 71 -2.48 3.46 11.27
C ILE A 71 -3.38 2.36 11.83
N TYR A 72 -3.87 2.49 13.06
CA TYR A 72 -4.55 1.38 13.75
C TYR A 72 -6.06 1.57 13.96
N TRP A 73 -6.59 2.79 13.88
CA TRP A 73 -8.00 3.05 14.28
C TRP A 73 -8.82 3.81 13.23
N LEU A 74 -8.33 4.93 12.70
CA LEU A 74 -9.14 5.78 11.83
C LEU A 74 -9.23 5.25 10.40
N PRO A 75 -10.40 5.29 9.75
CA PRO A 75 -10.51 4.96 8.33
C PRO A 75 -9.67 5.91 7.47
N PHE A 76 -9.12 5.41 6.37
CA PHE A 76 -8.40 6.26 5.42
C PHE A 76 -9.42 7.10 4.64
N PRO A 77 -9.28 8.44 4.61
CA PRO A 77 -10.19 9.29 3.87
C PRO A 77 -10.13 8.96 2.38
N ARG A 78 -11.24 9.15 1.67
CA ARG A 78 -11.28 9.02 0.21
C ARG A 78 -10.57 10.23 -0.41
N GLY A 79 -9.76 10.00 -1.45
CA GLY A 79 -9.14 11.07 -2.23
C GLY A 79 -7.94 11.77 -1.57
N VAL A 80 -7.29 11.13 -0.58
CA VAL A 80 -6.07 11.70 0.01
C VAL A 80 -4.93 11.69 -1.02
N PRO A 81 -4.20 12.80 -1.19
CA PRO A 81 -3.06 12.84 -2.08
C PRO A 81 -1.93 11.93 -1.60
N THR A 82 -1.36 11.17 -2.53
CA THR A 82 -0.21 10.30 -2.28
C THR A 82 1.13 11.01 -2.58
N ALA A 83 2.24 10.31 -2.41
CA ALA A 83 3.55 10.84 -2.83
C ALA A 83 3.61 10.85 -4.37
N PRO A 84 4.05 11.96 -5.01
CA PRO A 84 4.08 12.07 -6.47
C PRO A 84 4.94 10.99 -7.12
N GLU A 85 5.96 10.49 -6.43
CA GLU A 85 6.81 9.39 -6.88
C GLU A 85 6.05 8.06 -7.02
N LEU A 86 4.87 7.92 -6.41
CA LEU A 86 4.02 6.72 -6.47
C LEU A 86 2.90 6.82 -7.51
N ILE A 87 2.85 7.90 -8.28
CA ILE A 87 1.88 8.14 -9.37
C ILE A 87 2.55 8.64 -10.65
N GLY A 88 3.89 8.70 -10.66
CA GLY A 88 4.64 9.37 -11.71
C GLY A 88 4.98 8.49 -12.91
N ARG A 89 4.86 7.16 -12.79
CA ARG A 89 5.13 6.23 -13.90
C ARG A 89 3.85 5.80 -14.60
N GLU A 90 3.99 5.47 -15.88
CA GLU A 90 2.94 4.76 -16.58
C GLU A 90 2.84 3.32 -16.06
N ALA A 91 1.60 2.82 -15.98
CA ALA A 91 1.37 1.42 -15.69
C ALA A 91 1.87 0.58 -16.87
N SER A 92 2.53 -0.53 -16.57
CA SER A 92 2.80 -1.56 -17.57
C SER A 92 1.50 -2.28 -17.97
N ASP A 93 1.60 -3.40 -18.68
CA ASP A 93 0.42 -4.18 -19.02
C ASP A 93 -0.27 -4.73 -17.75
N TRP A 94 -1.58 -4.95 -17.86
CA TRP A 94 -2.41 -5.41 -16.75
C TRP A 94 -1.88 -6.67 -16.06
N ALA A 95 -1.45 -7.67 -16.84
CA ALA A 95 -1.00 -8.94 -16.31
C ALA A 95 0.32 -8.76 -15.54
N GLY A 96 1.22 -7.90 -16.05
CA GLY A 96 2.46 -7.51 -15.40
C GLY A 96 2.22 -6.87 -14.03
N GLU A 97 1.40 -5.81 -13.95
CA GLU A 97 1.12 -5.11 -12.70
C GLU A 97 0.37 -6.01 -11.70
N HIS A 98 -0.63 -6.76 -12.15
CA HIS A 98 -1.41 -7.66 -11.28
C HIS A 98 -0.52 -8.73 -10.65
N ALA A 99 0.27 -9.43 -11.47
CA ALA A 99 1.21 -10.43 -10.99
C ALA A 99 2.27 -9.83 -10.07
N ALA A 100 2.72 -8.60 -10.32
CA ALA A 100 3.65 -7.90 -9.44
C ALA A 100 3.04 -7.63 -8.06
N VAL A 101 1.83 -7.07 -7.99
CA VAL A 101 1.15 -6.83 -6.70
C VAL A 101 0.97 -8.15 -5.93
N CYS A 102 0.47 -9.20 -6.59
CA CYS A 102 0.29 -10.50 -5.95
C CYS A 102 1.59 -11.06 -5.37
N ARG A 103 2.69 -11.03 -6.15
CA ARG A 103 4.02 -11.45 -5.67
C ARG A 103 4.50 -10.61 -4.48
N HIS A 104 4.28 -9.30 -4.51
CA HIS A 104 4.66 -8.42 -3.40
C HIS A 104 3.88 -8.71 -2.13
N VAL A 105 2.57 -8.95 -2.24
CA VAL A 105 1.73 -9.35 -1.11
C VAL A 105 2.21 -10.68 -0.56
N GLU A 106 2.33 -11.71 -1.39
CA GLU A 106 2.71 -13.07 -0.99
C GLU A 106 4.10 -13.10 -0.32
N SER A 107 5.09 -12.43 -0.91
CA SER A 107 6.47 -12.43 -0.41
C SER A 107 6.74 -11.45 0.74
N PHE A 108 5.73 -10.70 1.20
CA PHE A 108 5.93 -9.64 2.21
C PHE A 108 6.54 -10.17 3.51
N GLU A 109 6.21 -11.39 3.92
CA GLU A 109 6.76 -12.00 5.14
C GLU A 109 8.28 -12.24 5.07
N LYS A 110 8.82 -12.34 3.85
CA LYS A 110 10.23 -12.62 3.58
C LYS A 110 11.10 -11.36 3.56
N LEU A 111 10.50 -10.17 3.73
CA LEU A 111 11.23 -8.92 3.74
C LEU A 111 12.23 -8.90 4.91
N ASP A 112 13.52 -8.92 4.56
CA ASP A 112 14.61 -8.92 5.52
C ASP A 112 14.69 -7.57 6.23
N GLN A 113 14.63 -7.62 7.56
CA GLN A 113 14.57 -6.45 8.44
C GLN A 113 15.96 -6.05 8.96
N LYS A 114 17.01 -6.80 8.60
CA LYS A 114 18.36 -6.62 9.16
C LYS A 114 18.97 -5.25 8.89
N SER A 115 18.66 -4.63 7.75
CA SER A 115 19.19 -3.31 7.37
C SER A 115 18.33 -2.13 7.86
N GLY A 116 17.21 -2.41 8.53
CA GLY A 116 16.23 -1.41 8.92
C GLY A 116 15.29 -1.01 7.78
N TRP A 117 14.11 -0.48 8.14
CA TRP A 117 13.10 -0.03 7.19
C TRP A 117 13.34 1.42 6.75
N PRO A 118 12.95 1.77 5.50
CA PRO A 118 13.01 3.15 5.04
C PRO A 118 12.11 4.07 5.88
N VAL A 119 12.40 5.37 5.82
CA VAL A 119 11.55 6.39 6.46
C VAL A 119 10.34 6.65 5.57
N HIS A 120 9.13 6.39 6.08
CA HIS A 120 7.92 6.63 5.31
C HIS A 120 7.74 8.14 5.04
N PRO A 121 7.40 8.58 3.81
CA PRO A 121 7.36 10.00 3.46
C PRO A 121 6.39 10.81 4.34
N ALA A 122 5.17 10.29 4.56
CA ALA A 122 4.17 10.90 5.42
C ALA A 122 4.33 10.60 6.93
N PHE A 123 4.54 9.34 7.30
CA PHE A 123 4.53 8.90 8.70
C PHE A 123 5.90 8.92 9.39
N GLY A 124 6.99 9.16 8.68
CA GLY A 124 8.34 9.10 9.22
C GLY A 124 8.78 7.67 9.56
N LYS A 125 9.62 7.51 10.59
CA LYS A 125 10.06 6.19 11.06
C LYS A 125 8.87 5.36 11.54
N LEU A 126 8.81 4.11 11.08
CA LEU A 126 7.79 3.13 11.40
C LEU A 126 8.45 1.83 11.89
N THR A 127 7.78 1.14 12.80
CA THR A 127 8.17 -0.21 13.19
C THR A 127 7.76 -1.21 12.11
N PRO A 128 8.38 -2.40 12.03
CA PRO A 128 7.95 -3.44 11.08
C PRO A 128 6.46 -3.76 11.21
N ARG A 129 5.95 -3.85 12.45
CA ARG A 129 4.52 -4.03 12.73
C ARG A 129 3.66 -2.92 12.08
N ALA A 130 4.06 -1.67 12.23
CA ALA A 130 3.33 -0.54 11.65
C ALA A 130 3.35 -0.57 10.12
N TRP A 131 4.48 -0.94 9.51
CA TRP A 131 4.58 -1.16 8.06
C TRP A 131 3.60 -2.22 7.55
N GLY A 132 3.54 -3.37 8.23
CA GLY A 132 2.63 -4.45 7.82
C GLY A 132 1.16 -4.08 7.96
N VAL A 133 0.77 -3.38 9.04
CA VAL A 133 -0.61 -2.88 9.20
C VAL A 133 -0.94 -1.81 8.17
N LEU A 134 -0.03 -0.84 7.97
CA LEU A 134 -0.21 0.21 6.97
C LEU A 134 -0.37 -0.36 5.57
N GLY A 135 0.47 -1.33 5.18
CA GLY A 135 0.40 -1.97 3.87
C GLY A 135 -0.91 -2.72 3.65
N TYR A 136 -1.36 -3.51 4.63
CA TYR A 136 -2.67 -4.19 4.51
C TYR A 136 -3.79 -3.17 4.32
N ARG A 137 -3.81 -2.12 5.14
CA ARG A 137 -4.86 -1.09 5.10
C ARG A 137 -4.82 -0.24 3.82
N HIS A 138 -3.63 -0.01 3.27
CA HIS A 138 -3.45 0.71 2.01
C HIS A 138 -3.98 -0.09 0.82
N ILE A 139 -3.63 -1.37 0.73
CA ILE A 139 -4.18 -2.25 -0.30
C ILE A 139 -5.69 -2.42 -0.13
N ASP A 140 -6.17 -2.68 1.09
CA ASP A 140 -7.61 -2.77 1.39
C ASP A 140 -8.38 -1.51 0.97
N HIS A 141 -7.83 -0.32 1.23
CA HIS A 141 -8.43 0.95 0.80
C HIS A 141 -8.60 1.01 -0.72
N HIS A 142 -7.57 0.64 -1.48
CA HIS A 142 -7.62 0.65 -2.93
C HIS A 142 -8.51 -0.46 -3.49
N LEU A 143 -8.53 -1.66 -2.92
CA LEU A 143 -9.47 -2.69 -3.36
C LEU A 143 -10.93 -2.26 -3.14
N ARG A 144 -11.24 -1.65 -1.98
CA ARG A 144 -12.56 -1.06 -1.73
C ARG A 144 -12.90 0.06 -2.71
N GLN A 145 -11.90 0.83 -3.16
CA GLN A 145 -12.07 1.86 -4.18
C GLN A 145 -12.63 1.29 -5.49
N PHE A 146 -12.40 0.01 -5.78
CA PHE A 146 -12.93 -0.70 -6.95
C PHE A 146 -14.08 -1.66 -6.61
N GLY A 147 -14.58 -1.61 -5.38
CA GLY A 147 -15.70 -2.45 -4.94
C GLY A 147 -15.35 -3.93 -4.72
N VAL A 148 -14.06 -4.27 -4.62
CA VAL A 148 -13.57 -5.64 -4.36
C VAL A 148 -13.00 -5.79 -2.97
#